data_AF-A0A9D0NUP2-F1
#
_entry.id   AF-A0A9D0NUP2-F1
#
_cell.length_a   1.000
_cell.length_b   1.000
_cell.length_c   1.000
_cell.angle_alpha   90.00
_cell.angle_beta   90.00
_cell.angle_gamma   90.00
#
_symmetry.space_group_name_H-M   'P 1'
#
loop_
_entity.id
_entity.type
_entity.pdbx_description
1 polymer ?
#
loop_
_entity_poly.entity_id
_entity_poly.type
_entity_poly.pdbx_seq_one_letter_code
_entity_poly.pdbx_strand_id
1 'polypeptide(L)' 'MKQENAGSGDIFLAKYDTPGKLIWVRQFGSAAQDHDSPQGTAIDLRGNTFIGGFN' A
#
# COMPACT_ATOMS: atom_id res chain seq x y z
N MET A 1 7.07 6.98 -11.84
CA MET A 1 6.09 6.17 -12.57
C MET A 1 4.75 6.40 -11.89
N LYS A 2 3.72 6.76 -12.65
CA LYS A 2 2.37 6.96 -12.12
C LYS A 2 1.77 5.55 -11.96
N GLN A 3 1.33 5.19 -10.77
CA GLN A 3 0.65 3.92 -10.53
C GLN A 3 -0.84 4.17 -10.71
N GLU A 4 -1.46 3.42 -11.62
CA GLU A 4 -2.88 3.54 -12.00
C GLU A 4 -3.69 2.49 -11.24
N ASN A 5 -4.97 2.77 -10.99
CA ASN A 5 -5.90 1.80 -10.41
C ASN A 5 -5.93 0.54 -11.29
N ALA A 6 -5.54 -0.60 -10.73
CA ALA A 6 -5.42 -1.87 -11.42
C ALA A 6 -6.76 -2.61 -11.51
N GLY A 7 -7.75 -2.30 -10.67
CA GLY A 7 -8.99 -3.05 -10.59
C GLY A 7 -10.14 -2.33 -9.86
N SER A 8 -10.93 -3.10 -9.11
CA SER A 8 -12.12 -2.58 -8.39
C SER A 8 -11.74 -1.72 -7.18
N GLY A 9 -10.57 -1.97 -6.59
CA GLY A 9 -9.96 -1.16 -5.55
C GLY A 9 -8.56 -1.67 -5.20
N ASP A 10 -7.62 -0.73 -5.05
CA ASP A 10 -6.22 -1.03 -4.77
C ASP A 10 -5.82 -0.56 -3.37
N ILE A 11 -4.80 -1.23 -2.82
CA ILE A 11 -4.15 -0.82 -1.57
C ILE A 11 -3.09 0.24 -1.92
N PHE A 12 -3.04 1.34 -1.16
CA PHE A 12 -1.90 2.25 -1.22
C PHE A 12 -1.20 2.38 0.14
N LEU A 13 0.10 2.62 0.09
CA LEU A 13 0.95 2.89 1.24
C LEU A 13 1.73 4.18 1.01
N ALA A 14 1.61 5.11 1.93
CA ALA A 14 2.34 6.38 1.90
C ALA A 14 3.29 6.47 3.09
N LYS A 15 4.51 6.95 2.83
CA LYS A 15 5.49 7.27 3.87
C LYS A 15 5.67 8.78 3.95
N TYR A 16 5.58 9.32 5.15
CA TYR A 16 5.82 10.72 5.46
C TYR A 16 7.06 10.85 6.37
N ASP A 17 7.69 12.01 6.36
CA ASP A 17 8.69 12.39 7.37
C ASP A 17 8.01 12.96 8.63
N THR A 18 8.80 13.27 9.67
CA THR A 18 8.27 13.78 10.95
C THR A 18 7.45 15.08 10.80
N PRO A 19 7.86 16.05 9.94
CA PRO A 19 7.00 17.20 9.59
C PRO A 19 5.72 16.88 8.81
N GLY A 20 5.51 15.65 8.35
CA GLY A 20 4.36 15.26 7.54
C GLY A 20 4.54 15.48 6.03
N LYS A 21 5.77 15.73 5.56
CA LYS A 21 6.07 15.77 4.12
C LYS A 21 6.14 14.36 3.55
N LEU A 22 5.46 14.17 2.42
CA LEU A 22 5.44 12.90 1.70
C LEU A 22 6.85 12.54 1.19
N ILE A 23 7.34 11.37 1.57
CA ILE A 23 8.58 10.77 1.09
C ILE A 23 8.30 9.94 -0.17
N TRP A 24 7.31 9.04 -0.10
CA TRP A 24 6.91 8.20 -1.23
C TRP A 24 5.49 7.64 -1.07
N VAL A 25 4.92 7.20 -2.20
CA VAL A 25 3.70 6.40 -2.28
C VAL A 25 4.00 5.12 -3.06
N ARG A 26 3.43 4.01 -2.62
CA ARG A 26 3.40 2.73 -3.34
C ARG A 26 1.97 2.25 -3.42
N GLN A 27 1.56 1.75 -4.58
CA GLN A 27 0.26 1.13 -4.79
C GLN A 27 0.45 -0.36 -5.08
N PHE A 28 -0.40 -1.16 -4.46
CA PHE A 28 -0.47 -2.60 -4.60
C PHE A 28 -1.91 -2.90 -5.01
N GLY A 29 -2.05 -3.36 -6.25
CA GLY A 29 -3.33 -3.65 -6.87
C GLY A 29 -3.15 -4.87 -7.76
N SER A 30 -4.14 -5.76 -7.79
CA SER A 30 -4.24 -6.78 -8.81
C SER A 30 -5.27 -6.38 -9.87
N ALA A 31 -5.12 -6.90 -11.11
CA ALA A 31 -6.13 -6.70 -12.15
C ALA A 31 -7.43 -7.49 -11.90
N ALA A 32 -7.56 -8.13 -10.74
CA ALA A 32 -8.71 -8.92 -10.38
C ALA A 32 -9.94 -8.01 -10.21
N GLN A 33 -11.11 -8.58 -10.51
CA GLN A 33 -12.39 -7.92 -10.26
C GLN A 33 -12.72 -7.88 -8.76
N ASP A 34 -12.11 -8.76 -7.95
CA ASP A 34 -12.27 -8.81 -6.51
C ASP A 34 -11.51 -7.66 -5.84
N HIS A 35 -12.00 -7.23 -4.67
CA HIS A 35 -11.44 -6.09 -3.95
C HIS A 35 -10.27 -6.52 -3.06
N ASP A 36 -9.07 -5.99 -3.31
CA ASP A 36 -7.93 -6.20 -2.43
C ASP A 36 -8.27 -5.71 -1.00
N SER A 37 -8.28 -6.65 -0.05
CA SER A 37 -8.77 -6.45 1.32
C SER A 37 -7.62 -6.51 2.33
N PRO A 38 -6.94 -5.39 2.62
CA PRO A 38 -5.88 -5.35 3.62
C PRO A 38 -6.46 -5.58 5.02
N GLN A 39 -5.89 -6.52 5.77
CA GLN A 39 -6.32 -6.89 7.11
C GLN A 39 -5.36 -6.41 8.20
N GLY A 40 -4.10 -6.13 7.84
CA GLY A 40 -3.12 -5.69 8.83
C GLY A 40 -1.83 -5.17 8.23
N THR A 41 -1.11 -4.40 9.02
CA THR A 41 0.21 -3.88 8.70
C THR A 41 1.18 -4.11 9.85
N ALA A 42 2.46 -4.33 9.52
CA ALA A 42 3.54 -4.47 10.49
C ALA A 42 4.79 -3.75 10.00
N ILE A 43 5.62 -3.30 10.94
CA ILE A 43 6.90 -2.65 10.65
C ILE A 43 7.99 -3.35 11.47
N ASP A 44 9.08 -3.75 10.83
CA ASP A 44 10.23 -4.31 11.55
C ASP A 44 11.19 -3.22 12.09
N LEU A 45 12.17 -3.63 12.90
CA LEU A 45 13.16 -2.70 13.48
C LEU A 45 14.07 -2.03 12.44
N ARG A 46 14.07 -2.50 11.18
CA ARG A 46 14.82 -1.90 10.06
C ARG A 46 13.95 -0.93 9.25
N GLY A 47 12.68 -0.77 9.61
CA GLY A 47 11.74 0.11 8.91
C GLY A 47 11.15 -0.50 7.64
N ASN A 48 11.22 -1.83 7.47
CA ASN A 48 10.51 -2.52 6.41
C ASN A 48 9.02 -2.60 6.77
N THR A 49 8.14 -2.26 5.83
CA THR A 49 6.69 -2.32 6.01
C THR A 49 6.12 -3.55 5.34
N PHE A 50 5.27 -4.28 6.06
CA PHE A 50 4.55 -5.46 5.59
C PHE A 50 3.05 -5.16 5.61
N ILE A 51 2.35 -5.62 4.56
CA ILE A 51 0.89 -5.55 4.44
C ILE A 51 0.39 -6.97 4.23
N GLY A 52 -0.59 -7.40 5.00
CA GLY A 52 -1.25 -8.70 4.87
C GLY A 52 -2.74 -8.51 4.62
N GLY A 53 -3.33 -9.39 3.82
CA GLY A 53 -4.73 -9.34 3.44
C GLY A 53 -5.12 -10.50 2.52
N PHE A 54 -6.31 -10.41 1.95
CA PHE A 54 -6.85 -11.35 0.96
C PHE A 54 -7.33 -10.59 -0.27
N ASN A 55 -7.49 -11.32 -1.37
CA ASN A 55 -8.22 -10.85 -2.56
C ASN A 55 -9.66 -11.33 -2.49
#